data_AF-A0A523PDL9-F1
#
_entry.id   AF-A0A523PDL9-F1
#
_cell.length_a   1.000
_cell.length_b   1.000
_cell.length_c   1.000
_cell.angle_alpha   90.00
_cell.angle_beta   90.00
_cell.angle_gamma   90.00
#
_symmetry.space_group_name_H-M   'P 1'
#
loop_
_entity.id
_entity.type
_entity.pdbx_description
1 polymer ?
#
loop_
_entity_poly.entity_id
_entity_poly.type
_entity_poly.pdbx_seq_one_letter_code
_entity_poly.pdbx_strand_id
1 'polypeptide(L)'
;MRLGYTISPGFWLADKPQLLSRDLSAWYSNIRNMVASGARFQLITTFNEWGEGTSVESADEWSSPSGYGDYLDALANNGLGSAPIKPPPVDPPSHHWWTSDKFDDLSNGALHRQNGWFRAAGRSSAVVRAAPTGGKLLRVDASPGSTIVMSKDVPDQFNGRHIFSLRVMVSGGTTASMAKIEVNTSAGAGWNKKFQLFFGNSMRLNHGSDGRSVTFISATEMGRWYHVQCEMDLDTGLVDVWVDSVRVADNVVMHPGPISSIALSGWDRPGSVRLDDLLGARIE
;
A
#
# COMPACT_ATOMS: atom_id res chain seq x y z
N MET A 1 -29.96 10.28 -24.64
CA MET A 1 -28.87 9.81 -23.75
C MET A 1 -27.65 10.67 -24.04
N ARG A 2 -27.08 11.39 -23.05
CA ARG A 2 -25.84 12.16 -23.26
C ARG A 2 -24.66 11.19 -23.32
N LEU A 3 -23.80 11.33 -24.32
CA LEU A 3 -22.63 10.46 -24.49
C LEU A 3 -21.51 10.82 -23.49
N GLY A 4 -21.32 12.10 -23.19
CA GLY A 4 -20.28 12.58 -22.27
C GLY A 4 -20.73 13.75 -21.39
N TYR A 5 -20.07 13.91 -20.25
CA TYR A 5 -20.16 15.06 -19.36
C TYR A 5 -18.76 15.38 -18.83
N THR A 6 -18.30 16.63 -19.01
CA THR A 6 -16.94 17.04 -18.63
C THR A 6 -17.00 18.18 -17.61
N ILE A 7 -16.13 18.13 -16.61
CA ILE A 7 -15.96 19.19 -15.60
C ILE A 7 -14.48 19.56 -15.45
N SER A 8 -14.21 20.79 -15.01
CA SER A 8 -12.87 21.32 -14.73
C SER A 8 -12.87 22.03 -13.38
N PRO A 9 -11.81 21.91 -12.55
CA PRO A 9 -11.74 22.59 -11.24
C PRO A 9 -11.42 24.08 -11.37
N GLY A 10 -10.85 24.48 -12.50
CA GLY A 10 -10.40 25.84 -12.81
C GLY A 10 -9.99 25.91 -14.28
N PHE A 11 -9.68 27.11 -14.77
CA PHE A 11 -9.09 27.29 -16.10
C PHE A 11 -8.47 28.69 -16.23
N TRP A 12 -7.23 28.73 -16.66
CA TRP A 12 -6.57 29.91 -17.20
C TRP A 12 -5.65 29.48 -18.34
N LEU A 13 -5.27 30.42 -19.19
CA LEU A 13 -4.16 30.21 -20.11
C LEU A 13 -2.95 30.95 -19.54
N ALA A 14 -1.73 30.46 -19.82
CA ALA A 14 -0.52 31.19 -19.51
C ALA A 14 -0.65 32.65 -19.98
N ASP A 15 -0.32 33.59 -19.09
CA ASP A 15 -0.39 35.04 -19.34
C ASP A 15 -1.78 35.60 -19.68
N LYS A 16 -2.86 34.89 -19.34
CA LYS A 16 -4.25 35.38 -19.47
C LYS A 16 -4.96 35.44 -18.12
N PRO A 17 -5.97 36.32 -17.98
CA PRO A 17 -6.85 36.30 -16.81
C PRO A 17 -7.50 34.93 -16.64
N GLN A 18 -7.76 34.57 -15.38
CA GLN A 18 -8.52 33.38 -15.03
C GLN A 18 -9.92 33.40 -15.65
N LEU A 19 -10.26 32.35 -16.39
CA LEU A 19 -11.56 32.20 -17.07
C LEU A 19 -12.54 31.39 -16.24
N LEU A 20 -12.04 30.42 -15.48
CA LEU A 20 -12.80 29.69 -14.48
C LEU A 20 -12.05 29.73 -13.15
N SER A 21 -12.68 30.36 -12.15
CA SER A 21 -12.17 30.41 -10.79
C SER A 21 -12.02 29.00 -10.22
N ARG A 22 -10.90 28.75 -9.57
CA ARG A 22 -10.71 27.55 -8.76
C ARG A 22 -11.54 27.67 -7.48
N ASP A 23 -12.75 27.12 -7.54
CA ASP A 23 -13.76 27.22 -6.47
C ASP A 23 -14.27 25.82 -6.11
N LEU A 24 -13.94 25.40 -4.89
CA LEU A 24 -14.29 24.08 -4.38
C LEU A 24 -15.81 23.89 -4.21
N SER A 25 -16.55 24.96 -3.91
CA SER A 25 -18.02 24.91 -3.81
C SER A 25 -18.67 24.66 -5.17
N ALA A 26 -18.16 25.36 -6.19
CA ALA A 26 -18.56 25.13 -7.58
C ALA A 26 -18.17 23.72 -8.03
N TRP A 27 -16.98 23.24 -7.66
CA TRP A 27 -16.50 21.90 -7.94
C TRP A 27 -17.44 20.80 -7.42
N TYR A 28 -17.88 20.89 -6.17
CA TYR A 28 -18.87 19.98 -5.60
C TYR A 28 -20.16 19.92 -6.42
N SER A 29 -20.67 21.09 -6.81
CA SER A 29 -21.89 21.18 -7.62
C SER A 29 -21.70 20.59 -9.02
N ASN A 30 -20.54 20.80 -9.63
CA ASN A 30 -20.18 20.25 -10.93
C ASN A 30 -20.13 18.72 -10.91
N ILE A 31 -19.55 18.11 -9.87
CA ILE A 31 -19.53 16.65 -9.71
C ILE A 31 -20.94 16.10 -9.55
N ARG A 32 -21.78 16.70 -8.69
CA ARG A 32 -23.17 16.26 -8.52
C ARG A 32 -23.95 16.31 -9.83
N ASN A 33 -23.76 17.37 -10.62
CA ASN A 33 -24.38 17.50 -11.94
C ASN A 33 -23.86 16.45 -12.93
N MET A 34 -22.57 16.14 -12.90
CA MET A 34 -21.94 15.11 -13.72
C MET A 34 -22.50 13.72 -13.39
N VAL A 35 -22.59 13.37 -12.10
CA VAL A 35 -23.18 12.10 -11.63
C VAL A 35 -24.66 12.01 -12.00
N ALA A 36 -25.44 13.05 -11.71
CA ALA A 36 -26.87 13.12 -12.02
C ALA A 36 -27.16 13.10 -13.54
N SER A 37 -26.19 13.43 -14.38
CA SER A 37 -26.36 13.44 -15.83
C SER A 37 -26.63 12.06 -16.43
N GLY A 38 -26.19 10.98 -15.74
CA GLY A 38 -26.24 9.62 -16.28
C GLY A 38 -25.45 9.45 -17.59
N ALA A 39 -24.53 10.38 -17.91
CA ALA A 39 -23.72 10.29 -19.11
C ALA A 39 -22.82 9.05 -19.07
N ARG A 40 -22.65 8.39 -20.21
CA ARG A 40 -21.83 7.17 -20.32
C ARG A 40 -20.37 7.43 -19.99
N PHE A 41 -19.86 8.59 -20.41
CA PHE A 41 -18.51 9.02 -20.11
C PHE A 41 -18.55 10.26 -19.23
N GLN A 42 -17.84 10.21 -18.10
CA GLN A 42 -17.68 11.32 -17.17
C GLN A 42 -16.19 11.66 -17.16
N LEU A 43 -15.84 12.89 -17.56
CA LEU A 43 -14.46 13.29 -17.80
C LEU A 43 -14.06 14.45 -16.90
N ILE A 44 -12.84 14.36 -16.37
CA ILE A 44 -12.20 15.43 -15.61
C ILE A 44 -11.12 16.04 -16.49
N THR A 45 -11.18 17.35 -16.68
CA THR A 45 -10.11 18.14 -17.29
C THR A 45 -9.43 18.87 -16.15
N THR A 46 -8.24 18.48 -15.69
CA THR A 46 -7.43 17.29 -16.00
C THR A 46 -6.84 16.74 -14.70
N PHE A 47 -6.14 15.61 -14.74
CA PHE A 47 -5.43 15.15 -13.54
C PHE A 47 -4.31 16.14 -13.15
N ASN A 48 -3.42 16.50 -14.06
CA ASN A 48 -2.17 17.20 -13.74
C ASN A 48 -1.75 18.31 -14.73
N GLU A 49 -2.69 18.94 -15.45
CA GLU A 49 -2.35 20.10 -16.31
C GLU A 49 -2.33 21.39 -15.48
N TRP A 50 -1.18 21.63 -14.88
CA TRP A 50 -0.88 22.80 -14.06
C TRP A 50 -0.78 24.10 -14.88
N GLY A 51 -0.27 24.01 -16.12
CA GLY A 51 -0.05 25.18 -16.98
C GLY A 51 -1.35 25.89 -17.37
N GLU A 52 -2.44 25.13 -17.48
CA GLU A 52 -3.78 25.64 -17.80
C GLU A 52 -4.71 25.75 -16.56
N GLY A 53 -4.17 25.44 -15.38
CA GLY A 53 -4.93 25.54 -14.14
C GLY A 53 -6.06 24.56 -13.98
N THR A 54 -6.03 23.46 -14.71
CA THR A 54 -7.08 22.43 -14.70
C THR A 54 -6.74 21.23 -13.82
N SER A 55 -5.53 21.18 -13.22
CA SER A 55 -5.07 20.10 -12.34
C SER A 55 -6.01 19.82 -11.15
N VAL A 56 -6.26 18.54 -10.86
CA VAL A 56 -6.87 18.04 -9.60
C VAL A 56 -5.88 17.24 -8.75
N GLU A 57 -4.64 17.04 -9.21
CA GLU A 57 -3.57 16.33 -8.50
C GLU A 57 -3.37 16.89 -7.08
N SER A 58 -2.98 16.04 -6.13
CA SER A 58 -2.69 16.47 -4.74
C SER A 58 -1.63 17.57 -4.71
N ALA A 59 -1.84 18.57 -3.86
CA ALA A 59 -0.95 19.72 -3.71
C ALA A 59 -1.06 20.35 -2.33
N ASP A 60 -0.06 21.13 -1.94
CA ASP A 60 -0.03 21.82 -0.65
C ASP A 60 -1.18 22.83 -0.53
N GLU A 61 -1.54 23.54 -1.62
CA GLU A 61 -2.59 24.58 -1.58
C GLU A 61 -4.01 24.05 -1.39
N TRP A 62 -4.23 22.75 -1.58
CA TRP A 62 -5.50 22.06 -1.32
C TRP A 62 -5.27 20.72 -0.63
N SER A 63 -4.27 20.68 0.25
CA SER A 63 -4.00 19.50 1.06
C SER A 63 -5.23 19.17 1.90
N SER A 64 -5.59 17.90 1.93
CA SER A 64 -6.70 17.41 2.74
C SER A 64 -6.21 16.37 3.76
N PRO A 65 -6.98 16.11 4.83
CA PRO A 65 -6.62 15.08 5.81
C PRO A 65 -6.47 13.66 5.24
N SER A 66 -7.01 13.38 4.04
CA SER A 66 -6.88 12.09 3.37
C SER A 66 -5.50 11.89 2.73
N GLY A 67 -4.77 12.98 2.47
CA GLY A 67 -3.52 12.99 1.69
C GLY A 67 -3.73 13.03 0.16
N TYR A 68 -4.97 12.95 -0.33
CA TYR A 68 -5.28 13.03 -1.78
C TYR A 68 -5.59 14.47 -2.24
N GLY A 69 -5.92 15.36 -1.32
CA GLY A 69 -6.27 16.75 -1.60
C GLY A 69 -7.76 16.96 -1.89
N ASP A 70 -8.24 18.19 -1.64
CA ASP A 70 -9.68 18.50 -1.59
C ASP A 70 -10.42 18.20 -2.92
N TYR A 71 -9.75 18.35 -4.07
CA TYR A 71 -10.36 18.09 -5.38
C TYR A 71 -10.60 16.62 -5.66
N LEU A 72 -9.64 15.75 -5.28
CA LEU A 72 -9.80 14.28 -5.38
C LEU A 72 -10.76 13.76 -4.32
N ASP A 73 -10.73 14.32 -3.10
CA ASP A 73 -11.69 13.98 -2.06
C ASP A 73 -13.12 14.33 -2.48
N ALA A 74 -13.33 15.46 -3.14
CA ALA A 74 -14.62 15.84 -3.69
C ALA A 74 -15.13 14.81 -4.72
N LEU A 75 -14.25 14.34 -5.61
CA LEU A 75 -14.57 13.31 -6.62
C LEU A 75 -14.94 11.98 -5.95
N ALA A 76 -14.13 11.54 -4.99
CA ALA A 76 -14.38 10.33 -4.22
C ALA A 76 -15.74 10.37 -3.49
N ASN A 77 -16.18 11.57 -3.07
CA ASN A 77 -17.44 11.80 -2.38
C ASN A 77 -18.60 12.22 -3.31
N ASN A 78 -18.48 12.04 -4.62
CA ASN A 78 -19.53 12.43 -5.60
C ASN A 78 -20.03 13.88 -5.43
N GLY A 79 -19.16 14.80 -4.99
CA GLY A 79 -19.48 16.20 -4.85
C GLY A 79 -20.37 16.56 -3.65
N LEU A 80 -20.43 15.73 -2.60
CA LEU A 80 -21.27 15.97 -1.42
C LEU A 80 -20.71 17.00 -0.42
N GLY A 81 -19.67 17.76 -0.78
CA GLY A 81 -18.96 18.65 0.13
C GLY A 81 -17.79 17.94 0.80
N SER A 82 -17.07 18.64 1.71
CA SER A 82 -16.06 17.99 2.55
C SER A 82 -16.69 16.74 3.16
N ALA A 83 -15.96 15.62 3.08
CA ALA A 83 -16.28 14.45 3.88
C ALA A 83 -16.60 14.92 5.31
N PRO A 84 -17.60 14.33 5.98
CA PRO A 84 -17.99 14.77 7.32
C PRO A 84 -16.74 15.05 8.16
N ILE A 85 -16.74 16.14 8.96
CA ILE A 85 -15.90 16.14 10.17
C ILE A 85 -16.13 14.76 10.76
N LYS A 86 -15.08 13.94 10.93
CA LYS A 86 -15.21 12.68 11.66
C LYS A 86 -16.08 13.03 12.87
N PRO A 87 -17.29 12.45 13.05
CA PRO A 87 -18.06 12.63 14.29
C PRO A 87 -17.07 12.39 15.45
N PRO A 88 -17.20 13.02 16.64
CA PRO A 88 -16.25 12.75 17.73
C PRO A 88 -16.06 11.24 17.81
N PRO A 89 -14.83 10.74 17.57
CA PRO A 89 -14.55 9.59 16.72
C PRO A 89 -15.69 8.57 16.70
N VAL A 90 -16.62 8.75 15.76
CA VAL A 90 -17.39 7.62 15.24
C VAL A 90 -16.72 7.36 13.92
N ASP A 91 -15.95 6.28 13.89
CA ASP A 91 -15.18 5.89 12.73
C ASP A 91 -16.07 5.91 11.47
N PRO A 92 -15.56 6.32 10.29
CA PRO A 92 -16.14 5.80 9.04
C PRO A 92 -16.16 4.25 9.14
N PRO A 93 -16.80 3.46 8.26
CA PRO A 93 -16.33 2.09 8.14
C PRO A 93 -14.86 2.23 7.75
N SER A 94 -13.98 2.14 8.73
CA SER A 94 -12.58 2.39 8.58
C SER A 94 -12.16 1.41 7.50
N HIS A 95 -11.40 1.85 6.51
CA HIS A 95 -10.35 0.93 6.13
C HIS A 95 -9.54 0.75 7.42
N HIS A 96 -9.80 -0.33 8.16
CA HIS A 96 -9.18 -0.60 9.46
C HIS A 96 -7.72 -0.94 9.15
N TRP A 97 -6.92 0.09 8.86
CA TRP A 97 -5.51 -0.05 8.59
C TRP A 97 -4.85 -0.53 9.87
N TRP A 98 -4.48 -1.80 9.88
CA TRP A 98 -3.68 -2.38 10.95
C TRP A 98 -2.18 -2.16 10.68
N THR A 99 -1.79 -1.78 9.45
CA THR A 99 -0.51 -1.11 9.19
C THR A 99 -0.56 -0.19 7.97
N SER A 100 0.30 0.84 7.97
CA SER A 100 0.62 1.67 6.80
C SER A 100 2.05 2.19 6.96
N ASP A 101 2.96 1.70 6.13
CA ASP A 101 4.38 1.97 6.15
C ASP A 101 4.83 2.35 4.72
N LYS A 102 4.68 3.62 4.37
CA LYS A 102 5.17 4.21 3.09
C LYS A 102 6.68 4.44 3.08
N PHE A 103 7.32 4.40 4.26
CA PHE A 103 8.74 4.74 4.49
C PHE A 103 9.19 6.18 4.15
N ASP A 104 8.49 6.89 3.29
CA ASP A 104 8.74 8.30 2.92
C ASP A 104 8.78 9.24 4.13
N ASP A 105 7.91 9.00 5.11
CA ASP A 105 7.81 9.81 6.33
C ASP A 105 8.89 9.46 7.37
N LEU A 106 9.68 8.41 7.13
CA LEU A 106 10.66 7.91 8.08
C LEU A 106 12.04 8.55 7.90
N SER A 107 12.84 8.56 8.96
CA SER A 107 14.20 9.06 8.90
C SER A 107 15.12 8.06 8.20
N ASN A 108 16.04 8.57 7.37
CA ASN A 108 17.10 7.76 6.79
C ASN A 108 17.92 7.08 7.90
N GLY A 109 18.19 5.78 7.75
CA GLY A 109 18.93 5.00 8.75
C GLY A 109 18.18 3.75 9.20
N ALA A 110 18.52 3.22 10.37
CA ALA A 110 17.94 1.98 10.87
C ALA A 110 16.43 2.12 11.08
N LEU A 111 15.64 1.17 10.55
CA LEU A 111 14.19 1.09 10.77
C LEU A 111 13.83 0.86 12.26
N HIS A 112 14.75 0.31 13.05
CA HIS A 112 14.53 0.08 14.49
C HIS A 112 14.04 1.36 15.21
N ARG A 113 12.92 1.23 15.94
CA ARG A 113 12.19 2.28 16.67
C ARG A 113 11.51 3.32 15.78
N GLN A 114 11.41 3.09 14.48
CA GLN A 114 10.61 3.90 13.58
C GLN A 114 9.28 3.20 13.30
N ASN A 115 8.18 3.94 13.38
CA ASN A 115 6.82 3.46 13.09
C ASN A 115 6.44 2.11 13.74
N GLY A 116 6.86 1.88 14.99
CA GLY A 116 6.55 0.65 15.74
C GLY A 116 7.42 -0.57 15.42
N TRP A 117 8.41 -0.45 14.52
CA TRP A 117 9.31 -1.54 14.19
C TRP A 117 10.40 -1.74 15.24
N PHE A 118 10.52 -2.97 15.73
CA PHE A 118 11.57 -3.39 16.64
C PHE A 118 12.47 -4.44 16.01
N ARG A 119 13.72 -4.46 16.47
CA ARG A 119 14.76 -5.39 16.03
C ARG A 119 14.92 -6.42 17.12
N ALA A 120 15.02 -7.70 16.74
CA ALA A 120 15.32 -8.75 17.71
C ALA A 120 16.73 -8.59 18.31
N ALA A 121 16.92 -9.00 19.56
CA ALA A 121 18.20 -8.92 20.24
C ALA A 121 19.31 -9.65 19.44
N GLY A 122 20.49 -9.04 19.33
CA GLY A 122 21.62 -9.59 18.59
C GLY A 122 21.48 -9.63 17.06
N ARG A 123 20.44 -8.99 16.50
CA ARG A 123 20.20 -8.93 15.04
C ARG A 123 20.48 -7.55 14.48
N SER A 124 20.57 -7.46 13.15
CA SER A 124 20.68 -6.22 12.38
C SER A 124 19.30 -5.60 12.10
N SER A 125 19.28 -4.31 11.77
CA SER A 125 18.07 -3.60 11.33
C SER A 125 18.05 -3.52 9.81
N ALA A 126 16.86 -3.62 9.20
CA ALA A 126 16.63 -3.07 7.87
C ALA A 126 16.82 -1.54 7.91
N VAL A 127 17.04 -0.92 6.75
CA VAL A 127 17.50 0.46 6.67
C VAL A 127 16.60 1.26 5.71
N VAL A 128 16.03 2.35 6.19
CA VAL A 128 15.33 3.35 5.38
C VAL A 128 16.37 4.18 4.62
N ARG A 129 16.19 4.32 3.31
CA ARG A 129 17.09 5.06 2.42
C ARG A 129 16.30 5.86 1.40
N ALA A 130 16.80 7.04 1.06
CA ALA A 130 16.32 7.79 -0.10
C ALA A 130 16.38 6.93 -1.37
N ALA A 131 15.29 6.93 -2.13
CA ALA A 131 15.20 6.24 -3.41
C ALA A 131 15.78 7.13 -4.53
N PRO A 132 16.43 6.56 -5.57
CA PRO A 132 16.98 7.34 -6.68
C PRO A 132 15.95 8.17 -7.44
N THR A 133 14.69 7.74 -7.42
CA THR A 133 13.56 8.36 -8.13
C THR A 133 12.79 9.38 -7.29
N GLY A 134 13.28 9.72 -6.09
CA GLY A 134 12.53 10.49 -5.09
C GLY A 134 11.81 9.57 -4.09
N GLY A 135 11.52 10.11 -2.90
CA GLY A 135 10.99 9.34 -1.77
C GLY A 135 12.05 8.53 -1.02
N LYS A 136 11.61 7.59 -0.19
CA LYS A 136 12.41 6.66 0.60
C LYS A 136 11.84 5.26 0.51
N LEU A 137 12.73 4.28 0.56
CA LEU A 137 12.39 2.87 0.56
C LEU A 137 13.06 2.15 1.72
N LEU A 138 12.59 0.94 2.00
CA LEU A 138 13.22 0.05 2.96
C LEU A 138 14.18 -0.91 2.26
N ARG A 139 15.46 -0.90 2.63
CA ARG A 139 16.43 -1.91 2.20
C ARG A 139 16.52 -3.04 3.22
N VAL A 140 16.28 -4.25 2.74
CA VAL A 140 16.33 -5.52 3.49
C VAL A 140 17.50 -6.33 2.96
N ASP A 141 18.69 -5.98 3.43
CA ASP A 141 19.96 -6.48 2.94
C ASP A 141 20.90 -6.59 4.14
N ALA A 142 21.15 -7.82 4.58
CA ALA A 142 21.94 -8.05 5.77
C ALA A 142 23.43 -7.98 5.42
N SER A 143 24.19 -7.22 6.21
CA SER A 143 25.65 -7.19 6.09
C SER A 143 26.25 -8.59 6.26
N PRO A 144 27.47 -8.83 5.72
CA PRO A 144 28.18 -10.10 5.87
C PRO A 144 28.21 -10.62 7.31
N GLY A 145 27.88 -11.90 7.49
CA GLY A 145 27.80 -12.57 8.79
C GLY A 145 26.63 -12.16 9.68
N SER A 146 25.68 -11.36 9.19
CA SER A 146 24.55 -10.86 9.98
C SER A 146 23.19 -11.38 9.49
N THR A 147 22.15 -11.11 10.28
CA THR A 147 20.77 -11.41 9.90
C THR A 147 19.89 -10.27 10.39
N ILE A 148 18.99 -9.81 9.54
CA ILE A 148 17.93 -8.88 9.90
C ILE A 148 16.76 -9.70 10.43
N VAL A 149 16.26 -9.34 11.62
CA VAL A 149 15.01 -9.86 12.16
C VAL A 149 14.30 -8.70 12.84
N MET A 150 13.15 -8.33 12.31
CA MET A 150 12.36 -7.21 12.79
C MET A 150 10.89 -7.61 12.92
N SER A 151 10.18 -6.94 13.82
CA SER A 151 8.75 -7.13 14.01
C SER A 151 8.09 -5.82 14.40
N LYS A 152 6.79 -5.73 14.11
CA LYS A 152 5.91 -4.65 14.52
C LYS A 152 4.57 -5.28 14.90
N ASP A 153 4.09 -4.96 16.09
CA ASP A 153 2.76 -5.38 16.52
C ASP A 153 1.70 -4.57 15.78
N VAL A 154 0.57 -5.20 15.50
CA VAL A 154 -0.60 -4.55 14.90
C VAL A 154 -1.83 -4.89 15.74
N PRO A 155 -2.91 -4.09 15.69
CA PRO A 155 -4.14 -4.46 16.37
C PRO A 155 -4.64 -5.83 15.88
N ASP A 156 -5.06 -6.69 16.81
CA ASP A 156 -5.55 -8.02 16.46
C ASP A 156 -6.76 -7.94 15.51
N GLN A 157 -6.71 -8.68 14.39
CA GLN A 157 -7.82 -8.80 13.43
C GLN A 157 -8.36 -10.23 13.46
N PHE A 158 -9.63 -10.41 13.83
CA PHE A 158 -10.19 -11.74 14.10
C PHE A 158 -11.06 -12.33 12.98
N ASN A 159 -11.61 -11.50 12.11
CA ASN A 159 -12.61 -11.87 11.12
C ASN A 159 -12.61 -10.88 9.94
N GLY A 160 -13.37 -11.20 8.91
CA GLY A 160 -13.55 -10.36 7.75
C GLY A 160 -12.47 -10.52 6.70
N ARG A 161 -12.61 -9.73 5.64
CA ARG A 161 -11.66 -9.69 4.53
C ARG A 161 -10.67 -8.57 4.71
N HIS A 162 -9.42 -8.85 4.37
CA HIS A 162 -8.29 -7.95 4.53
C HIS A 162 -7.42 -7.94 3.29
N ILE A 163 -6.69 -6.84 3.13
CA ILE A 163 -5.58 -6.74 2.19
C ILE A 163 -4.28 -6.62 2.97
N PHE A 164 -3.23 -7.22 2.43
CA PHE A 164 -1.84 -6.96 2.78
C PHE A 164 -1.04 -6.76 1.50
N SER A 165 -0.56 -5.56 1.24
CA SER A 165 0.14 -5.22 0.01
C SER A 165 1.47 -4.53 0.27
N LEU A 166 2.37 -4.65 -0.70
CA LEU A 166 3.64 -3.94 -0.74
C LEU A 166 4.19 -3.89 -2.16
N ARG A 167 5.03 -2.91 -2.44
CA ARG A 167 5.96 -2.94 -3.57
C ARG A 167 7.26 -3.63 -3.16
N VAL A 168 7.77 -4.51 -4.02
CA VAL A 168 9.05 -5.20 -3.82
C VAL A 168 9.91 -5.17 -5.06
N MET A 169 11.21 -4.93 -4.88
CA MET A 169 12.22 -5.06 -5.91
C MET A 169 13.36 -5.94 -5.40
N VAL A 170 13.78 -6.90 -6.22
CA VAL A 170 14.99 -7.69 -5.98
C VAL A 170 16.06 -7.22 -6.95
N SER A 171 17.31 -7.09 -6.50
CA SER A 171 18.44 -6.72 -7.36
C SER A 171 19.62 -7.65 -7.13
N GLY A 172 20.01 -8.36 -8.19
CA GLY A 172 21.10 -9.33 -8.14
C GLY A 172 20.77 -10.56 -7.28
N GLY A 173 21.72 -11.48 -7.21
CA GLY A 173 21.58 -12.72 -6.44
C GLY A 173 20.98 -13.87 -7.24
N THR A 174 21.22 -15.10 -6.76
CA THR A 174 20.79 -16.35 -7.39
C THR A 174 20.00 -17.25 -6.45
N THR A 175 19.66 -16.76 -5.26
CA THR A 175 18.96 -17.56 -4.24
C THR A 175 17.49 -17.17 -4.14
N ALA A 176 16.62 -18.15 -3.87
CA ALA A 176 15.18 -17.96 -3.78
C ALA A 176 14.70 -17.34 -2.45
N SER A 177 15.59 -16.99 -1.52
CA SER A 177 15.22 -16.53 -0.16
C SER A 177 16.22 -15.53 0.40
N MET A 178 16.24 -14.33 -0.15
CA MET A 178 17.12 -13.24 0.29
C MET A 178 16.49 -12.43 1.42
N ALA A 179 15.18 -12.24 1.37
CA ALA A 179 14.39 -11.64 2.43
C ALA A 179 13.01 -12.31 2.52
N LYS A 180 12.31 -12.03 3.62
CA LYS A 180 10.89 -12.35 3.77
C LYS A 180 10.17 -11.28 4.56
N ILE A 181 8.88 -11.16 4.30
CA ILE A 181 7.92 -10.48 5.19
C ILE A 181 6.85 -11.49 5.61
N GLU A 182 6.36 -11.36 6.84
CA GLU A 182 5.47 -12.32 7.48
C GLU A 182 4.25 -11.60 8.02
N VAL A 183 3.07 -12.18 7.79
CA VAL A 183 1.88 -11.84 8.57
C VAL A 183 1.79 -12.89 9.68
N ASN A 184 1.77 -12.45 10.93
CA ASN A 184 1.80 -13.33 12.10
C ASN A 184 0.42 -13.47 12.72
N THR A 185 0.29 -14.52 13.52
CA THR A 185 -0.87 -14.79 14.38
C THR A 185 -0.44 -15.17 15.79
N SER A 186 -1.26 -14.84 16.77
CA SER A 186 -1.09 -15.21 18.18
C SER A 186 -1.66 -16.60 18.51
N ALA A 187 -2.18 -17.34 17.53
CA ALA A 187 -2.73 -18.68 17.77
C ALA A 187 -1.63 -19.76 17.89
N GLY A 188 -1.63 -20.48 19.02
CA GLY A 188 -1.01 -21.80 19.18
C GLY A 188 0.49 -21.85 19.51
N ALA A 189 0.92 -23.01 20.03
CA ALA A 189 2.33 -23.31 20.29
C ALA A 189 2.98 -23.92 19.02
N GLY A 190 4.06 -23.32 18.52
CA GLY A 190 4.96 -23.91 17.52
C GLY A 190 5.03 -23.19 16.16
N TRP A 191 3.93 -22.63 15.67
CA TRP A 191 3.89 -21.85 14.43
C TRP A 191 3.00 -20.63 14.57
N ASN A 192 3.56 -19.44 14.36
CA ASN A 192 2.87 -18.17 14.60
C ASN A 192 2.73 -17.32 13.34
N LYS A 193 2.70 -17.94 12.15
CA LYS A 193 2.60 -17.24 10.86
C LYS A 193 1.26 -17.53 10.21
N LYS A 194 0.49 -16.51 9.84
CA LYS A 194 -0.61 -16.67 8.87
C LYS A 194 -0.06 -17.23 7.57
N PHE A 195 0.96 -16.56 7.06
CA PHE A 195 1.80 -16.96 5.92
C PHE A 195 3.08 -16.09 5.92
N GLN A 196 4.00 -16.42 5.02
CA GLN A 196 5.24 -15.68 4.79
C GLN A 196 5.43 -15.46 3.29
N LEU A 197 5.80 -14.27 2.87
CA LEU A 197 6.22 -13.98 1.51
C LEU A 197 7.75 -13.96 1.47
N PHE A 198 8.33 -14.83 0.65
CA PHE A 198 9.77 -14.89 0.40
C PHE A 198 10.12 -14.19 -0.91
N PHE A 199 11.25 -13.47 -0.89
CA PHE A 199 11.75 -12.71 -2.03
C PHE A 199 13.19 -13.12 -2.36
N GLY A 200 13.49 -13.30 -3.64
CA GLY A 200 14.79 -13.69 -4.17
C GLY A 200 14.75 -13.83 -5.70
N ASN A 201 15.53 -14.76 -6.26
CA ASN A 201 15.45 -15.08 -7.70
C ASN A 201 14.13 -15.74 -8.12
N SER A 202 13.32 -16.16 -7.15
CA SER A 202 11.90 -16.46 -7.28
C SER A 202 11.16 -15.86 -6.07
N MET A 203 9.84 -15.76 -6.14
CA MET A 203 9.00 -15.33 -5.03
C MET A 203 7.92 -16.37 -4.74
N ARG A 204 7.68 -16.62 -3.45
CA ARG A 204 6.71 -17.62 -2.99
C ARG A 204 6.03 -17.21 -1.71
N LEU A 205 4.83 -17.73 -1.52
CA LEU A 205 4.09 -17.70 -0.26
C LEU A 205 4.30 -19.04 0.44
N ASN A 206 4.89 -19.02 1.63
CA ASN A 206 4.94 -20.18 2.53
C ASN A 206 3.77 -20.13 3.51
N HIS A 207 3.11 -21.27 3.72
CA HIS A 207 1.94 -21.38 4.59
C HIS A 207 1.91 -22.75 5.28
N GLY A 208 1.20 -22.83 6.41
CA GLY A 208 1.17 -24.03 7.23
C GLY A 208 2.50 -24.31 7.95
N SER A 209 2.45 -25.15 8.99
CA SER A 209 3.62 -25.56 9.77
C SER A 209 4.41 -26.70 9.12
N ASP A 210 3.89 -27.31 8.06
CA ASP A 210 4.45 -28.46 7.34
C ASP A 210 5.29 -28.06 6.12
N GLY A 211 5.58 -26.76 5.96
CA GLY A 211 6.48 -26.25 4.93
C GLY A 211 5.86 -26.12 3.53
N ARG A 212 4.53 -26.10 3.42
CA ARG A 212 3.86 -25.85 2.13
C ARG A 212 4.20 -24.47 1.58
N SER A 213 4.26 -24.38 0.26
CA SER A 213 4.51 -23.12 -0.42
C SER A 213 3.89 -23.08 -1.81
N VAL A 214 3.55 -21.87 -2.26
CA VAL A 214 3.10 -21.57 -3.61
C VAL A 214 4.04 -20.54 -4.22
N THR A 215 4.74 -20.92 -5.29
CA THR A 215 5.58 -20.00 -6.07
C THR A 215 4.69 -19.16 -6.97
N PHE A 216 4.72 -17.84 -6.80
CA PHE A 216 3.90 -16.90 -7.57
C PHE A 216 4.71 -16.08 -8.58
N ILE A 217 6.04 -16.01 -8.43
CA ILE A 217 6.98 -15.57 -9.47
C ILE A 217 8.10 -16.62 -9.55
N SER A 218 8.19 -17.34 -10.66
CA SER A 218 9.18 -18.42 -10.85
C SER A 218 10.57 -17.90 -11.20
N ALA A 219 10.66 -16.74 -11.85
CA ALA A 219 11.90 -16.05 -12.18
C ALA A 219 11.70 -14.55 -12.00
N THR A 220 12.37 -13.98 -10.98
CA THR A 220 12.31 -12.55 -10.70
C THR A 220 13.12 -11.76 -11.73
N GLU A 221 12.50 -10.75 -12.33
CA GLU A 221 13.20 -9.75 -13.14
C GLU A 221 13.94 -8.79 -12.20
N MET A 222 15.27 -8.86 -12.24
CA MET A 222 16.12 -8.08 -11.33
C MET A 222 16.03 -6.59 -11.65
N GLY A 223 15.79 -5.78 -10.63
CA GLY A 223 15.65 -4.33 -10.77
C GLY A 223 14.24 -3.87 -11.15
N ARG A 224 13.27 -4.79 -11.28
CA ARG A 224 11.85 -4.45 -11.49
C ARG A 224 11.13 -4.34 -10.15
N TRP A 225 10.27 -3.33 -10.02
CA TRP A 225 9.27 -3.26 -8.94
C TRP A 225 8.08 -4.14 -9.27
N TYR A 226 7.64 -4.94 -8.31
CA TYR A 226 6.41 -5.73 -8.34
C TYR A 226 5.47 -5.18 -7.27
N HIS A 227 4.19 -4.96 -7.60
CA HIS A 227 3.15 -4.76 -6.59
C HIS A 227 2.58 -6.12 -6.21
N VAL A 228 2.86 -6.57 -4.99
CA VAL A 228 2.37 -7.83 -4.44
C VAL A 228 1.24 -7.52 -3.46
N GLN A 229 0.07 -8.11 -3.67
CA GLN A 229 -1.10 -7.96 -2.80
C GLN A 229 -1.62 -9.34 -2.41
N CYS A 230 -1.86 -9.53 -1.11
CA CYS A 230 -2.52 -10.68 -0.55
C CYS A 230 -3.91 -10.28 -0.09
N GLU A 231 -4.95 -10.90 -0.66
CA GLU A 231 -6.33 -10.75 -0.17
C GLU A 231 -6.66 -11.91 0.75
N MET A 232 -6.83 -11.62 2.02
CA MET A 232 -7.05 -12.58 3.09
C MET A 232 -8.52 -12.58 3.49
N ASP A 233 -9.09 -13.75 3.67
CA ASP A 233 -10.38 -13.94 4.32
C ASP A 233 -10.13 -14.71 5.62
N LEU A 234 -10.33 -14.04 6.75
CA LEU A 234 -10.09 -14.64 8.07
C LEU A 234 -11.22 -15.57 8.51
N ASP A 235 -12.42 -15.43 7.93
CA ASP A 235 -13.57 -16.28 8.23
C ASP A 235 -13.45 -17.63 7.52
N THR A 236 -12.92 -17.65 6.29
CA THR A 236 -12.65 -18.90 5.55
C THR A 236 -11.23 -19.43 5.73
N GLY A 237 -10.30 -18.58 6.21
CA GLY A 237 -8.89 -18.94 6.39
C GLY A 237 -8.11 -19.06 5.08
N LEU A 238 -8.55 -18.36 4.03
CA LEU A 238 -7.97 -18.43 2.68
C LEU A 238 -7.29 -17.12 2.29
N VAL A 239 -6.25 -17.21 1.45
CA VAL A 239 -5.58 -16.05 0.86
C VAL A 239 -5.38 -16.23 -0.64
N ASP A 240 -5.70 -15.19 -1.38
CA ASP A 240 -5.36 -15.02 -2.79
C ASP A 240 -4.12 -14.12 -2.91
N VAL A 241 -3.27 -14.39 -3.89
CA VAL A 241 -2.08 -13.58 -4.19
C VAL A 241 -2.22 -12.94 -5.57
N TRP A 242 -2.01 -11.64 -5.62
CA TRP A 242 -2.01 -10.81 -6.81
C TRP A 242 -0.64 -10.18 -7.02
N VAL A 243 -0.18 -10.18 -8.27
CA VAL A 243 1.04 -9.48 -8.70
C VAL A 243 0.66 -8.55 -9.83
N ASP A 244 0.92 -7.25 -9.66
CA ASP A 244 0.60 -6.22 -10.65
C ASP A 244 -0.86 -6.30 -11.15
N SER A 245 -1.78 -6.51 -10.20
CA SER A 245 -3.23 -6.68 -10.41
C SER A 245 -3.64 -7.97 -11.16
N VAL A 246 -2.73 -8.92 -11.35
CA VAL A 246 -3.03 -10.26 -11.88
C VAL A 246 -3.01 -11.27 -10.75
N ARG A 247 -4.09 -12.04 -10.56
CA ARG A 247 -4.13 -13.13 -9.58
C ARG A 247 -3.22 -14.27 -10.02
N VAL A 248 -2.26 -14.62 -9.18
CA VAL A 248 -1.21 -15.61 -9.45
C VAL A 248 -1.27 -16.81 -8.51
N ALA A 249 -2.03 -16.72 -7.41
CA ALA A 249 -2.41 -17.86 -6.58
C ALA A 249 -3.80 -17.58 -5.99
N ASP A 250 -4.59 -18.63 -5.81
CA ASP A 250 -5.95 -18.55 -5.28
C ASP A 250 -6.19 -19.58 -4.16
N ASN A 251 -7.05 -19.22 -3.21
CA ASN A 251 -7.54 -20.09 -2.13
C ASN A 251 -6.43 -20.82 -1.36
N VAL A 252 -5.30 -20.14 -1.12
CA VAL A 252 -4.19 -20.73 -0.35
C VAL A 252 -4.57 -20.74 1.13
N VAL A 253 -4.43 -21.89 1.80
CA VAL A 253 -4.81 -22.03 3.22
C VAL A 253 -3.82 -21.29 4.12
N MET A 254 -4.31 -20.34 4.91
CA MET A 254 -3.57 -19.65 5.96
C MET A 254 -3.65 -20.39 7.29
N HIS A 255 -2.70 -20.11 8.19
CA HIS A 255 -2.82 -20.56 9.57
C HIS A 255 -4.02 -19.88 10.29
N PRO A 256 -4.75 -20.59 11.18
CA PRO A 256 -5.86 -20.01 11.94
C PRO A 256 -5.40 -18.93 12.93
N GLY A 257 -6.37 -18.23 13.54
CA GLY A 257 -6.14 -17.19 14.55
C GLY A 257 -6.23 -15.77 14.00
N PRO A 258 -6.04 -14.74 14.84
CA PRO A 258 -6.07 -13.36 14.37
C PRO A 258 -4.79 -12.97 13.63
N ILE A 259 -4.83 -11.93 12.80
CA ILE A 259 -3.60 -11.20 12.43
C ILE A 259 -3.15 -10.43 13.66
N SER A 260 -1.90 -10.56 14.10
CA SER A 260 -1.43 -9.94 15.37
C SER A 260 -0.13 -9.15 15.25
N SER A 261 0.70 -9.44 14.25
CA SER A 261 1.92 -8.67 13.99
C SER A 261 2.42 -8.89 12.57
N ILE A 262 3.38 -8.06 12.17
CA ILE A 262 4.14 -8.21 10.94
C ILE A 262 5.59 -8.45 11.34
N ALA A 263 6.28 -9.31 10.62
CA ALA A 263 7.72 -9.49 10.80
C ALA A 263 8.47 -9.45 9.47
N LEU A 264 9.74 -9.09 9.54
CA LEU A 264 10.63 -8.94 8.41
C LEU A 264 11.94 -9.66 8.72
N SER A 265 12.49 -10.38 7.75
CA SER A 265 13.84 -10.94 7.87
C SER A 265 14.63 -10.78 6.58
N GLY A 266 15.95 -10.67 6.73
CA GLY A 266 16.91 -10.64 5.62
C GLY A 266 18.17 -11.40 6.01
N TRP A 267 18.79 -12.07 5.04
CA TRP A 267 19.97 -12.91 5.26
C TRP A 267 21.16 -12.41 4.46
N ASP A 268 22.37 -12.71 4.96
CA ASP A 268 23.63 -12.48 4.25
C ASP A 268 23.69 -13.38 3.01
N ARG A 269 23.23 -12.83 1.89
CA ARG A 269 23.16 -13.50 0.59
C ARG A 269 23.44 -12.47 -0.50
N PRO A 270 24.07 -12.88 -1.62
CA PRO A 270 24.31 -11.96 -2.73
C PRO A 270 23.02 -11.33 -3.25
N GLY A 271 23.08 -10.03 -3.54
CA GLY A 271 21.96 -9.21 -4.02
C GLY A 271 21.29 -8.40 -2.90
N SER A 272 20.16 -7.77 -3.20
CA SER A 272 19.40 -6.99 -2.21
C SER A 272 17.89 -7.06 -2.48
N VAL A 273 17.09 -6.90 -1.43
CA VAL A 273 15.63 -6.72 -1.52
C VAL A 273 15.29 -5.32 -1.02
N ARG A 274 14.42 -4.62 -1.76
CA ARG A 274 13.87 -3.32 -1.39
C ARG A 274 12.35 -3.42 -1.31
N LEU A 275 11.77 -2.85 -0.26
CA LEU A 275 10.33 -2.79 -0.05
C LEU A 275 9.86 -1.33 -0.01
N ASP A 276 8.63 -1.12 -0.44
CA ASP A 276 7.96 0.17 -0.39
C ASP A 276 6.44 0.01 -0.24
N ASP A 277 5.73 1.05 0.19
CA ASP A 277 4.25 1.09 0.31
C ASP A 277 3.62 -0.14 1.00
N LEU A 278 4.11 -0.51 2.18
CA LEU A 278 3.56 -1.63 2.94
C LEU A 278 2.22 -1.23 3.58
N LEU A 279 1.14 -1.91 3.21
CA LEU A 279 -0.22 -1.62 3.67
C LEU A 279 -0.87 -2.91 4.20
N GLY A 280 -1.62 -2.77 5.30
CA GLY A 280 -2.46 -3.83 5.84
C GLY A 280 -3.77 -3.25 6.31
N ALA A 281 -4.89 -3.69 5.75
CA ALA A 281 -6.20 -3.12 6.03
C ALA A 281 -7.30 -4.18 6.06
N ARG A 282 -8.37 -3.95 6.83
CA ARG A 282 -9.67 -4.60 6.61
C ARG A 282 -10.40 -3.93 5.44
N ILE A 283 -11.03 -4.74 4.59
CA ILE A 283 -11.83 -4.29 3.44
C ILE A 283 -13.32 -4.64 3.55
N GLU A 284 -13.69 -5.68 4.31
CA GLU A 284 -15.08 -6.10 4.59
C GLU A 284 -15.17 -6.74 5.99
#